data_AF-A0A6M1T4S8-F1
#
_entry.id   AF-A0A6M1T4S8-F1
#
_cell.length_a   1.000
_cell.length_b   1.000
_cell.length_c   1.000
_cell.angle_alpha   90.00
_cell.angle_beta   90.00
_cell.angle_gamma   90.00
#
_symmetry.space_group_name_H-M   'P 1'
#
loop_
_entity.id
_entity.type
_entity.pdbx_description
1 polymer ?
#
loop_
_entity_poly.entity_id
_entity_poly.type
_entity_poly.pdbx_seq_one_letter_code
_entity_poly.pdbx_strand_id
1 'polypeptide(L)'
;MASEDKNYTSEFKREVAQKALDQQKQDLDKLSDKYELPVSVILMWATELENAIDNNADLDEVFASEEEAEEATEAPQEVDIEADDRVAESVAHGVMDDKLNYKRLVFWSVLGTILVIIFVKALLEMYQLNERQLKDSVSADSEYYQVNKMNREAEEELNSFGVVDAENDVYRIPIDSAINKVAADK
;
A
#
# COMPACT_ATOMS: atom_id res chain seq x y z
N MET A 1 -14.74 -4.59 30.63
CA MET A 1 -15.67 -5.18 29.66
C MET A 1 -16.26 -6.38 30.36
N ALA A 2 -17.43 -6.23 30.96
CA ALA A 2 -18.00 -7.23 31.87
C ALA A 2 -19.52 -7.20 31.73
N SER A 3 -20.04 -8.15 30.96
CA SER A 3 -21.40 -8.67 31.09
C SER A 3 -21.50 -10.00 30.31
N GLU A 4 -20.55 -10.92 30.56
CA GLU A 4 -20.54 -12.25 29.91
C GLU A 4 -21.30 -13.33 30.70
N ASP A 5 -21.75 -13.07 31.94
CA ASP A 5 -22.40 -14.11 32.77
C ASP A 5 -23.75 -13.66 33.36
N LYS A 6 -24.65 -13.11 32.54
CA LYS A 6 -26.07 -13.00 32.90
C LYS A 6 -26.89 -13.71 31.84
N ASN A 7 -27.44 -14.88 32.20
CA ASN A 7 -28.42 -15.58 31.38
C ASN A 7 -29.72 -14.77 31.37
N TYR A 8 -29.88 -13.94 30.34
CA TYR A 8 -31.11 -13.19 30.10
C TYR A 8 -32.14 -14.11 29.44
N THR A 9 -33.37 -14.11 29.96
CA THR A 9 -34.48 -14.87 29.37
C THR A 9 -34.78 -14.38 27.95
N SER A 10 -35.27 -15.28 27.12
CA SER A 10 -35.69 -15.03 25.72
C SER A 10 -36.70 -13.87 25.64
N GLU A 11 -37.68 -13.87 26.54
CA GLU A 11 -38.68 -12.80 26.68
C GLU A 11 -38.06 -11.42 26.98
N PHE A 12 -37.06 -11.37 27.86
CA PHE A 12 -36.42 -10.12 28.27
C PHE A 12 -35.59 -9.51 27.14
N LYS A 13 -34.81 -10.34 26.42
CA LYS A 13 -34.03 -9.90 25.25
C LYS A 13 -34.95 -9.31 24.18
N ARG A 14 -36.08 -9.98 23.91
CA ARG A 14 -37.10 -9.53 22.95
C ARG A 14 -37.75 -8.21 23.36
N GLU A 15 -38.12 -8.05 24.64
CA GLU A 15 -38.72 -6.81 25.14
C GLU A 15 -37.77 -5.61 24.99
N VAL A 16 -36.49 -5.80 25.33
CA VAL A 16 -35.46 -4.76 25.22
C VAL A 16 -35.16 -4.43 23.76
N ALA A 17 -35.02 -5.43 22.90
CA ALA A 17 -34.81 -5.27 21.47
C ALA A 17 -35.96 -4.53 20.79
N GLN A 18 -37.20 -4.89 21.12
CA GLN A 18 -38.40 -4.25 20.57
C GLN A 18 -38.47 -2.78 20.99
N LYS A 19 -38.21 -2.46 22.26
CA LYS A 19 -38.17 -1.06 22.74
C LYS A 19 -37.07 -0.24 22.07
N ALA A 20 -35.94 -0.85 21.74
CA ALA A 20 -34.87 -0.19 21.00
C ALA A 20 -35.25 0.08 19.54
N LEU A 21 -35.97 -0.84 18.89
CA LEU A 21 -36.51 -0.64 17.54
C LEU A 21 -37.64 0.41 17.50
N ASP A 22 -38.56 0.39 18.47
CA ASP A 22 -39.66 1.35 18.58
C ASP A 22 -39.15 2.80 18.76
N GLN A 23 -38.01 2.96 19.43
CA GLN A 23 -37.32 4.24 19.60
C GLN A 23 -36.36 4.58 18.44
N GLN A 24 -36.40 3.83 17.33
CA GLN A 24 -35.52 3.99 16.16
C GLN A 24 -34.02 4.02 16.51
N LYS A 25 -33.62 3.25 17.53
CA LYS A 25 -32.22 3.22 18.04
C LYS A 25 -31.73 4.61 18.52
N GLN A 26 -32.65 5.53 18.85
CA GLN A 26 -32.35 6.81 19.52
C GLN A 26 -32.45 6.64 21.04
N ASP A 27 -31.74 7.47 21.79
CA ASP A 27 -31.76 7.45 23.27
C ASP A 27 -31.38 6.09 23.92
N LEU A 28 -30.54 5.30 23.24
CA LEU A 28 -30.08 3.99 23.74
C LEU A 28 -29.35 4.09 25.08
N ASP A 29 -28.74 5.24 25.39
CA ASP A 29 -28.12 5.51 26.69
C ASP A 29 -29.15 5.44 27.82
N LYS A 30 -30.40 5.88 27.60
CA LYS A 30 -31.48 5.80 28.59
C LYS A 30 -31.95 4.36 28.79
N LEU A 31 -31.95 3.54 27.74
CA LEU A 31 -32.27 2.12 27.83
C LEU A 31 -31.14 1.35 28.51
N SER A 32 -29.89 1.70 28.21
CA SER A 32 -28.69 1.18 28.86
C SER A 32 -28.71 1.43 30.37
N ASP A 33 -28.99 2.67 30.77
CA ASP A 33 -29.10 3.05 32.18
C ASP A 33 -30.29 2.38 32.88
N LYS A 34 -31.41 2.23 32.17
CA LYS A 34 -32.65 1.64 32.73
C LYS A 34 -32.55 0.14 32.96
N TYR A 35 -31.89 -0.58 32.05
CA TYR A 35 -31.80 -2.04 32.10
C TYR A 35 -30.43 -2.54 32.59
N GLU A 36 -29.51 -1.62 32.93
CA GLU A 36 -28.12 -1.92 33.31
C GLU A 36 -27.40 -2.79 32.27
N LEU A 37 -27.69 -2.54 30.98
CA LEU A 37 -27.12 -3.26 29.85
C LEU A 37 -26.23 -2.32 29.04
N PRO A 38 -25.06 -2.76 28.56
CA PRO A 38 -24.28 -1.93 27.65
C PRO A 38 -25.06 -1.70 26.35
N VAL A 39 -25.00 -0.46 25.83
CA VAL A 39 -25.63 -0.05 24.56
C VAL A 39 -25.33 -1.03 23.41
N SER A 40 -24.13 -1.61 23.39
CA SER A 40 -23.72 -2.60 22.40
C SER A 40 -24.56 -3.87 22.42
N VAL A 41 -24.96 -4.35 23.60
CA VAL A 41 -25.79 -5.56 23.73
C VAL A 41 -27.23 -5.27 23.31
N ILE A 42 -27.75 -4.09 23.65
CA ILE A 42 -29.08 -3.64 23.20
C ILE A 42 -29.14 -3.53 21.68
N LEU A 43 -28.09 -2.98 21.06
CA LEU A 43 -27.97 -2.86 19.60
C LEU A 43 -27.88 -4.23 18.91
N MET A 44 -27.13 -5.16 19.50
CA MET A 44 -27.01 -6.53 19.00
C MET A 44 -28.38 -7.19 18.95
N TRP A 45 -29.12 -7.21 20.07
CA TRP A 45 -30.45 -7.81 20.13
C TRP A 45 -31.47 -7.09 19.24
N ALA A 46 -31.41 -5.76 19.14
CA ALA A 46 -32.28 -5.00 18.24
C ALA A 46 -32.03 -5.36 16.76
N THR A 47 -30.76 -5.60 16.39
CA THR A 47 -30.37 -5.98 15.03
C THR A 47 -30.73 -7.45 14.74
N GLU A 48 -30.56 -8.34 15.71
CA GLU A 48 -31.03 -9.74 15.62
C GLU A 48 -32.55 -9.81 15.42
N LEU A 49 -33.31 -9.00 16.18
CA LEU A 49 -34.77 -8.91 16.04
C LEU A 49 -35.18 -8.34 14.68
N GLU A 50 -34.54 -7.26 14.20
CA GLU A 50 -34.80 -6.67 12.88
C GLU A 50 -34.56 -7.68 11.75
N ASN A 51 -33.43 -8.40 11.81
CA ASN A 51 -33.12 -9.46 10.85
C ASN A 51 -34.13 -10.61 10.91
N ALA A 52 -34.60 -10.99 12.11
CA ALA A 52 -35.59 -12.06 12.26
C ALA A 52 -36.95 -11.66 11.67
N ILE A 53 -37.37 -10.40 11.87
CA ILE A 53 -38.58 -9.84 11.27
C ILE A 53 -38.47 -9.81 9.73
N ASP A 54 -37.35 -9.34 9.18
CA ASP A 54 -37.13 -9.24 7.74
C ASP A 54 -37.10 -10.60 7.04
N ASN A 55 -36.57 -11.62 7.72
CA ASN A 55 -36.46 -12.98 7.18
C ASN A 55 -37.64 -13.89 7.56
N ASN A 56 -38.66 -13.37 8.27
CA ASN A 56 -39.79 -14.15 8.77
C ASN A 56 -39.36 -15.40 9.57
N ALA A 57 -38.27 -15.25 10.35
CA ALA A 57 -37.73 -16.30 11.20
C ALA A 57 -38.52 -16.38 12.52
N ASP A 58 -38.53 -17.57 13.13
CA ASP A 58 -39.21 -17.77 14.41
C ASP A 58 -38.48 -16.99 15.52
N LEU A 59 -39.18 -16.03 16.11
CA LEU A 59 -38.61 -15.12 17.11
C LEU A 59 -38.24 -15.85 18.40
N ASP A 60 -38.88 -16.98 18.66
CA ASP A 60 -38.65 -17.76 19.86
C ASP A 60 -37.37 -18.62 19.71
N GLU A 61 -36.99 -18.99 18.47
CA GLU A 61 -35.71 -19.66 18.16
C GLU A 61 -34.51 -18.68 18.20
N VAL A 62 -34.73 -17.42 17.82
CA VAL A 62 -33.67 -16.39 17.75
C VAL A 62 -33.15 -15.99 19.14
N PHE A 63 -33.98 -16.07 20.18
CA PHE A 63 -33.61 -15.65 21.54
C PHE A 63 -33.55 -16.77 22.57
N ALA A 64 -33.76 -18.03 22.17
CA ALA A 64 -33.75 -19.20 23.05
C ALA A 64 -32.46 -19.25 23.91
N SER A 65 -32.63 -19.44 25.22
CA SER A 65 -31.51 -19.69 26.14
C SER A 65 -31.22 -21.19 26.24
N GLU A 66 -29.95 -21.56 26.47
CA GLU A 66 -29.49 -22.95 26.59
C GLU A 66 -30.30 -23.80 27.59
N GLU A 67 -30.91 -23.19 28.63
CA GLU A 67 -31.78 -23.87 29.59
C GLU A 67 -33.18 -24.26 29.04
N GLU A 68 -33.71 -23.56 28.04
CA GLU A 68 -34.99 -23.91 27.39
C GLU A 68 -34.82 -24.98 26.29
N ALA A 69 -33.58 -25.22 25.86
CA ALA A 69 -33.24 -26.26 24.88
C ALA A 69 -33.14 -27.67 25.49
N GLU A 70 -32.99 -27.80 26.83
CA GLU A 70 -32.83 -29.11 27.48
C GLU A 70 -34.16 -29.84 27.76
N GLU A 71 -35.30 -29.14 27.89
CA GLU A 71 -36.60 -29.76 28.22
C GLU A 71 -37.27 -30.47 27.03
N ALA A 72 -36.70 -30.37 25.82
CA ALA A 72 -37.16 -31.05 24.62
C ALA A 72 -36.21 -32.17 24.15
N THR A 73 -35.65 -32.96 25.07
CA THR A 73 -34.84 -34.12 24.71
C THR A 73 -35.69 -35.39 24.63
N GLU A 74 -36.24 -35.66 23.45
CA GLU A 74 -36.68 -37.00 23.06
C GLU A 74 -35.51 -38.00 23.12
N ALA A 75 -35.84 -39.25 23.45
CA ALA A 75 -34.93 -40.39 23.61
C ALA A 75 -33.90 -40.54 22.47
N PRO A 76 -32.71 -41.14 22.73
CA PRO A 76 -31.67 -41.29 21.73
C PRO A 76 -32.13 -42.24 20.63
N GLN A 77 -32.67 -41.69 19.56
CA GLN A 77 -32.77 -42.39 18.28
C GLN A 77 -31.35 -42.48 17.72
N GLU A 78 -30.90 -43.69 17.47
CA GLU A 78 -29.71 -43.94 16.65
C GLU A 78 -30.04 -43.44 15.24
N VAL A 79 -29.67 -42.19 14.96
CA VAL A 79 -29.85 -41.58 13.65
C VAL A 79 -28.73 -42.08 12.77
N ASP A 80 -29.03 -43.03 11.89
CA ASP A 80 -28.17 -43.40 10.79
C ASP A 80 -28.21 -42.24 9.78
N ILE A 81 -27.23 -41.34 9.88
CA ILE A 81 -27.15 -40.16 9.02
C ILE A 81 -26.66 -40.64 7.66
N GLU A 82 -27.61 -40.97 6.78
CA GLU A 82 -27.34 -41.07 5.35
C GLU A 82 -26.87 -39.69 4.89
N ALA A 83 -25.60 -39.59 4.54
CA ALA A 83 -24.96 -38.33 4.20
C ALA A 83 -25.60 -37.74 2.94
N ASP A 84 -26.63 -36.90 3.15
CA ASP A 84 -27.23 -36.09 2.11
C ASP A 84 -26.15 -35.18 1.53
N ASP A 85 -26.12 -35.02 0.20
CA ASP A 85 -25.08 -34.29 -0.53
C ASP A 85 -24.86 -32.87 0.03
N ARG A 86 -25.90 -32.32 0.68
CA ARG A 86 -25.91 -31.02 1.37
C ARG A 86 -25.02 -30.94 2.60
N VAL A 87 -24.89 -32.04 3.36
CA VAL A 87 -24.02 -32.13 4.53
C VAL A 87 -22.56 -32.32 4.07
N ALA A 88 -22.34 -33.04 2.98
CA ALA A 88 -21.01 -33.17 2.38
C ALA A 88 -20.51 -31.82 1.82
N GLU A 89 -21.39 -31.03 1.20
CA GLU A 89 -21.05 -29.71 0.66
C GLU A 89 -20.73 -28.68 1.75
N SER A 90 -21.48 -28.68 2.86
CA SER A 90 -21.28 -27.76 3.98
C SER A 90 -20.01 -28.02 4.79
N VAL A 91 -19.60 -29.30 4.91
CA VAL A 91 -18.30 -29.67 5.50
C VAL A 91 -17.14 -29.31 4.56
N ALA A 92 -17.34 -29.38 3.24
CA ALA A 92 -16.30 -29.07 2.26
C ALA A 92 -16.02 -27.57 2.10
N HIS A 93 -17.03 -26.70 2.27
CA HIS A 93 -16.88 -25.26 2.02
C HIS A 93 -16.71 -24.40 3.29
N GLY A 94 -16.86 -24.97 4.49
CA GLY A 94 -16.77 -24.20 5.74
C GLY A 94 -17.93 -23.20 5.90
N VAL A 95 -17.97 -22.50 7.05
CA VAL A 95 -19.09 -21.65 7.51
C VAL A 95 -19.45 -20.49 6.54
N MET A 96 -18.70 -20.26 5.47
CA MET A 96 -18.98 -19.20 4.51
C MET A 96 -18.70 -19.66 3.08
N ASP A 97 -19.75 -19.74 2.26
CA ASP A 97 -19.62 -19.90 0.81
C ASP A 97 -18.84 -18.70 0.25
N ASP A 98 -17.58 -18.93 -0.09
CA ASP A 98 -16.73 -17.92 -0.72
C ASP A 98 -17.18 -17.66 -2.16
N LYS A 99 -18.21 -16.84 -2.32
CA LYS A 99 -18.67 -16.32 -3.61
C LYS A 99 -17.76 -15.19 -4.08
N LEU A 100 -16.45 -15.44 -4.11
CA LEU A 100 -15.45 -14.51 -4.61
C LEU A 100 -15.71 -14.23 -6.09
N ASN A 101 -15.82 -12.95 -6.44
CA ASN A 101 -15.93 -12.54 -7.83
C ASN A 101 -14.55 -12.62 -8.49
N TYR A 102 -14.15 -13.82 -8.89
CA TYR A 102 -12.85 -14.12 -9.52
C TYR A 102 -12.58 -13.23 -10.73
N LYS A 103 -13.60 -12.86 -11.50
CA LYS A 103 -13.46 -11.95 -12.64
C LYS A 103 -12.96 -10.58 -12.20
N ARG A 104 -13.52 -10.03 -11.12
CA ARG A 104 -13.07 -8.76 -10.54
C ARG A 104 -11.69 -8.90 -9.91
N LEU A 105 -11.45 -9.97 -9.14
CA LEU A 105 -10.16 -10.20 -8.47
C LEU A 105 -9.01 -10.31 -9.48
N VAL A 106 -9.17 -11.14 -10.52
CA VAL A 106 -8.17 -11.31 -11.58
C VAL A 106 -7.97 -10.01 -12.35
N PHE A 107 -9.04 -9.28 -12.64
CA PHE A 107 -8.93 -7.98 -13.32
C PHE A 107 -8.06 -7.00 -12.52
N TRP A 108 -8.33 -6.80 -11.23
CA TRP A 108 -7.54 -5.90 -10.38
C TRP A 108 -6.12 -6.41 -10.15
N SER A 109 -5.92 -7.72 -10.05
CA SER A 109 -4.60 -8.32 -9.90
C SER A 109 -3.72 -8.11 -11.14
N VAL A 110 -4.26 -8.38 -12.33
CA VAL A 110 -3.55 -8.16 -13.60
C VAL A 110 -3.29 -6.68 -13.83
N LEU A 111 -4.30 -5.83 -13.60
CA LEU A 111 -4.16 -4.38 -13.71
C LEU A 111 -3.08 -3.85 -12.77
N GLY A 112 -3.08 -4.29 -11.51
CA GLY A 112 -2.07 -3.91 -10.52
C GLY A 112 -0.67 -4.34 -10.94
N THR A 113 -0.54 -5.57 -11.43
CA THR A 113 0.75 -6.12 -11.88
C THR A 113 1.30 -5.32 -13.07
N ILE A 114 0.47 -4.98 -14.05
CA ILE A 114 0.87 -4.15 -15.19
C ILE A 114 1.32 -2.76 -14.74
N LEU A 115 0.60 -2.13 -13.81
CA LEU A 115 0.95 -0.80 -13.29
C LEU A 115 2.32 -0.81 -12.62
N VAL A 116 2.60 -1.83 -11.79
CA VAL A 116 3.90 -2.00 -11.15
C VAL A 116 5.01 -2.18 -12.20
N ILE A 117 4.80 -2.96 -13.25
CA ILE A 117 5.78 -3.15 -14.33
C ILE A 117 6.09 -1.82 -15.02
N ILE A 118 5.06 -1.02 -15.35
CA ILE A 118 5.23 0.30 -15.96
C ILE A 118 6.04 1.22 -15.03
N PHE A 119 5.75 1.19 -13.74
CA PHE A 119 6.46 2.00 -12.75
C PHE A 119 7.95 1.64 -12.67
N VAL A 120 8.28 0.34 -12.63
CA VAL A 120 9.67 -0.13 -12.63
C VAL A 120 10.39 0.27 -13.93
N LYS A 121 9.73 0.12 -15.08
CA LYS A 121 10.27 0.57 -16.37
C LYS A 121 10.56 2.07 -16.37
N ALA A 122 9.64 2.88 -15.87
CA ALA A 122 9.80 4.33 -15.78
C ALA A 122 10.99 4.72 -14.87
N LEU A 123 11.17 4.03 -13.74
CA LEU A 123 12.33 4.27 -12.86
C LEU A 123 13.66 3.91 -13.53
N LEU A 124 13.73 2.80 -14.26
CA LEU A 124 14.93 2.41 -15.00
C LEU A 124 15.27 3.43 -16.09
N GLU A 125 14.26 3.90 -16.82
CA GLU A 125 14.44 4.89 -17.89
C GLU A 125 14.85 6.25 -17.31
N MET A 126 14.24 6.67 -16.20
CA MET A 126 14.63 7.88 -15.47
C MET A 126 16.08 7.79 -14.97
N TYR A 127 16.49 6.64 -14.41
CA TYR A 127 17.87 6.41 -13.98
C TYR A 127 18.85 6.55 -15.15
N GLN A 128 18.58 5.90 -16.29
CA GLN A 128 19.42 6.00 -17.49
C GLN A 128 19.51 7.43 -18.02
N LEU A 129 18.39 8.15 -18.04
CA LEU A 129 18.35 9.53 -18.52
C LEU A 129 19.16 10.46 -17.61
N ASN A 130 19.09 10.26 -16.30
CA ASN A 130 19.86 11.03 -15.32
C ASN A 130 21.36 10.74 -15.43
N GLU A 131 21.75 9.49 -15.62
CA GLU A 131 23.16 9.10 -15.83
C GLU A 131 23.73 9.73 -17.12
N ARG A 132 22.94 9.76 -18.21
CA ARG A 132 23.34 10.42 -19.46
C ARG A 132 23.53 11.92 -19.25
N GLN A 133 22.60 12.60 -18.60
CA GLN A 133 22.72 14.04 -18.33
C GLN A 133 23.95 14.38 -17.48
N LEU A 134 24.24 13.56 -16.46
CA LEU A 134 25.44 13.72 -15.62
C LEU A 134 26.72 13.47 -16.40
N LYS A 135 26.74 12.48 -17.32
CA LYS A 135 27.90 12.24 -18.18
C LYS A 135 28.12 13.36 -19.18
N ASP A 136 27.05 13.88 -19.76
CA ASP A 136 27.13 14.96 -20.74
C ASP A 136 27.63 16.26 -20.08
N SER A 137 27.14 16.59 -18.87
CA SER A 137 27.61 17.77 -18.15
C SER A 137 29.07 17.67 -17.70
N VAL A 138 29.49 16.52 -17.18
CA VAL A 138 30.89 16.29 -16.77
C VAL A 138 31.83 16.26 -17.97
N SER A 139 31.38 15.70 -19.10
CA SER A 139 32.17 15.68 -20.34
C SER A 139 32.34 17.08 -20.91
N ALA A 140 31.27 17.89 -20.93
CA ALA A 140 31.35 19.29 -21.37
C ALA A 140 32.29 20.13 -20.50
N ASP A 141 32.24 19.97 -19.17
CA ASP A 141 33.13 20.68 -18.25
C ASP A 141 34.60 20.22 -18.38
N SER A 142 34.81 18.92 -18.55
CA SER A 142 36.15 18.35 -18.76
C SER A 142 36.76 18.79 -20.09
N GLU A 143 35.97 18.76 -21.16
CA GLU A 143 36.41 19.16 -22.50
C GLU A 143 36.78 20.65 -22.54
N TYR A 144 35.99 21.52 -21.89
CA TYR A 144 36.32 22.94 -21.74
C TYR A 144 37.63 23.16 -20.98
N TYR A 145 37.85 22.43 -19.88
CA TYR A 145 39.10 22.53 -19.11
C TYR A 145 40.32 22.04 -19.92
N GLN A 146 40.18 20.93 -20.65
CA GLN A 146 41.25 20.39 -21.49
C GLN A 146 41.59 21.31 -22.66
N VAL A 147 40.59 21.87 -23.33
CA VAL A 147 40.80 22.82 -24.44
C VAL A 147 41.48 24.10 -23.94
N ASN A 148 41.05 24.64 -22.80
CA ASN A 148 41.66 25.85 -22.25
C ASN A 148 43.12 25.61 -21.80
N LYS A 149 43.41 24.43 -21.24
CA LYS A 149 44.78 24.05 -20.88
C LYS A 149 45.66 23.91 -22.12
N MET A 150 45.16 23.25 -23.16
CA MET A 150 45.89 23.05 -24.42
C MET A 150 46.14 24.39 -25.14
N ASN A 151 45.17 25.30 -25.15
CA ASN A 151 45.34 26.64 -25.72
C ASN A 151 46.41 27.44 -24.98
N ARG A 152 46.44 27.35 -23.64
CA ARG A 152 47.47 28.02 -22.84
C ARG A 152 48.86 27.44 -23.09
N GLU A 153 48.99 26.11 -23.15
CA GLU A 153 50.26 25.45 -23.47
C GLU A 153 50.74 25.81 -24.89
N ALA A 154 49.83 25.85 -25.87
CA ALA A 154 50.14 26.26 -27.23
C ALA A 154 50.52 27.75 -27.32
N GLU A 155 49.88 28.63 -26.55
CA GLU A 155 50.22 30.06 -26.48
C GLU A 155 51.58 30.28 -25.82
N GLU A 156 51.90 29.53 -24.76
CA GLU A 156 53.22 29.53 -24.14
C GLU A 156 54.29 29.02 -25.12
N GLU A 157 54.00 27.97 -25.89
CA GLU A 157 54.90 27.43 -26.91
C GLU A 157 55.11 28.42 -28.06
N LEU A 158 54.04 28.98 -28.63
CA LEU A 158 54.11 29.97 -29.72
C LEU A 158 54.84 31.25 -29.33
N ASN A 159 54.70 31.70 -28.08
CA ASN A 159 55.43 32.86 -27.57
C ASN A 159 56.90 32.55 -27.19
N SER A 160 57.24 31.27 -27.01
CA SER A 160 58.62 30.83 -26.76
C SER A 160 59.47 30.75 -28.03
N PHE A 161 58.83 30.51 -29.18
CA PHE A 161 59.49 30.54 -30.48
C PHE A 161 59.50 31.96 -31.06
N GLY A 162 60.70 32.49 -31.32
CA GLY A 162 60.89 33.84 -31.84
C GLY A 162 60.08 34.09 -33.11
N VAL A 163 59.25 35.13 -33.10
CA VAL A 163 58.45 35.54 -34.26
C VAL A 163 59.39 35.99 -35.37
N VAL A 164 59.38 35.27 -36.50
CA VAL A 164 60.10 35.66 -37.72
C VAL A 164 59.25 36.67 -38.46
N ASP A 165 59.61 37.95 -38.36
CA ASP A 165 59.09 38.99 -39.26
C ASP A 165 59.76 38.84 -40.61
N ALA A 166 59.10 38.10 -41.51
CA ALA A 166 59.61 37.76 -42.84
C ALA A 166 59.73 38.98 -43.78
N GLU A 167 59.12 40.13 -43.44
CA GLU A 167 59.18 41.36 -44.24
C GLU A 167 60.37 42.26 -43.87
N ASN A 168 60.81 42.23 -42.60
CA ASN A 168 61.85 43.12 -42.11
C ASN A 168 63.21 42.44 -41.83
N ASP A 169 63.33 41.12 -42.01
CA ASP A 169 64.56 40.34 -41.70
C ASP A 169 65.11 40.56 -40.27
N VAL A 170 64.23 40.96 -39.34
CA VAL A 170 64.58 41.18 -37.93
C VAL A 170 64.15 39.98 -37.11
N TYR A 171 65.14 39.24 -36.62
CA TYR A 171 64.92 38.08 -35.74
C TYR A 171 64.77 38.52 -34.28
N ARG A 172 63.57 38.40 -33.71
CA ARG A 172 63.30 38.72 -32.29
C ARG A 172 63.39 37.46 -31.44
N ILE A 173 64.48 37.33 -30.68
CA ILE A 173 64.64 36.25 -29.68
C ILE A 173 64.16 36.79 -28.32
N PRO A 174 63.30 36.08 -27.57
CA PRO A 174 62.99 36.45 -26.20
C PRO A 174 64.27 36.50 -25.35
N ILE A 175 64.40 37.53 -24.51
CA ILE A 175 65.65 37.88 -23.79
C ILE A 175 66.21 36.68 -23.01
N ASP A 176 65.35 35.85 -22.42
CA ASP A 176 65.77 34.70 -21.62
C ASP A 176 66.41 33.59 -22.47
N SER A 177 65.94 33.37 -23.70
CA SER A 177 66.56 32.42 -24.64
C SER A 177 67.85 32.96 -25.25
N ALA A 178 67.96 34.28 -25.41
CA ALA A 178 69.19 34.93 -25.86
C ALA A 178 70.30 34.81 -24.79
N ILE A 179 69.96 34.94 -23.50
CA ILE A 179 70.91 34.76 -22.39
C ILE A 179 71.50 33.36 -22.40
N ASN A 180 70.69 32.31 -22.56
CA ASN A 180 71.18 30.93 -22.59
C ASN A 180 72.09 30.66 -23.79
N LYS A 181 71.80 31.22 -24.97
CA LYS A 181 72.68 31.10 -26.15
C LYS A 181 74.02 31.82 -25.95
N VAL A 182 74.01 33.02 -25.38
CA VAL A 182 75.25 33.79 -25.11
C VAL A 182 76.07 33.16 -23.98
N ALA A 183 75.42 32.52 -23.01
CA ALA A 183 76.10 31.80 -21.93
C ALA A 183 76.72 30.47 -22.38
N ALA A 184 76.13 29.80 -23.37
CA ALA A 184 76.65 28.56 -23.93
C ALA A 184 77.83 28.78 -24.91
N ASP A 185 77.95 29.99 -25.47
CA ASP A 185 78.99 30.36 -26.44
C ASP A 185 80.23 31.02 -25.78
N LYS A 186 80.45 30.74 -24.48
CA LYS A 186 81.62 31.13 -23.70
C LYS A 186 82.43 29.95 -23.21
#